data_AF-A0A1E4LLQ9-F1
#
_entry.id   AF-A0A1E4LLQ9-F1
#
_cell.length_a   1.000
_cell.length_b   1.000
_cell.length_c   1.000
_cell.angle_alpha   90.00
_cell.angle_beta   90.00
_cell.angle_gamma   90.00
#
_symmetry.space_group_name_H-M   'P 1'
#
loop_
_entity.id
_entity.type
_entity.pdbx_description
1 polymer ?
#
loop_
_entity_poly.entity_id
_entity_poly.type
_entity_poly.pdbx_seq_one_letter_code
_entity_poly.pdbx_strand_id
1 'polypeptide(L)'
;MADAPVRTGFRRDQGRDKGLGPALGPRAPAVLQAALAARGFTVASAPSDWRIAPRAAGMLAELVRGHAEVAARRLPLRRAAIGAWQAARLRQVGRHRLAIRVGHRDSLALPPA
;
A
#
# COMPACT_ATOMS: atom_id res chain seq x y z
N MET A 1 14.96 -1.59 -13.24
CA MET A 1 14.33 -0.68 -12.26
C MET A 1 13.96 -1.47 -11.00
N ALA A 2 14.35 -1.01 -9.82
CA ALA A 2 14.16 -1.73 -8.55
C ALA A 2 12.74 -1.57 -7.92
N ASP A 3 11.78 -1.00 -8.64
CA ASP A 3 10.38 -0.88 -8.18
C ASP A 3 9.74 -2.26 -7.96
N ALA A 4 10.06 -3.26 -8.79
CA ALA A 4 9.48 -4.59 -8.70
C ALA A 4 9.85 -5.31 -7.38
N PRO A 5 11.14 -5.41 -6.97
CA PRO A 5 11.49 -5.95 -5.65
C PRO A 5 10.79 -5.26 -4.48
N VAL A 6 10.74 -3.93 -4.47
CA VAL A 6 10.09 -3.18 -3.38
C VAL A 6 8.60 -3.46 -3.33
N ARG A 7 7.91 -3.42 -4.48
CA ARG A 7 6.49 -3.77 -4.59
C ARG A 7 6.21 -5.20 -4.13
N THR A 8 7.04 -6.17 -4.54
CA THR A 8 6.88 -7.58 -4.16
C THR A 8 7.08 -7.76 -2.66
N GLY A 9 8.14 -7.19 -2.09
CA GLY A 9 8.40 -7.27 -0.65
C GLY A 9 7.27 -6.64 0.18
N PHE A 10 6.80 -5.47 -0.23
CA PHE A 10 5.68 -4.80 0.43
C PHE A 10 4.37 -5.60 0.33
N ARG A 11 4.03 -6.17 -0.83
CA ARG A 11 2.84 -7.04 -0.99
C ARG A 11 2.91 -8.29 -0.11
N ARG A 12 4.08 -8.91 0.04
CA ARG A 12 4.28 -10.06 0.95
C ARG A 12 4.10 -9.67 2.42
N ASP A 13 4.45 -8.45 2.79
CA ASP A 13 4.20 -7.97 4.15
C ASP A 13 2.73 -7.62 4.40
N GLN A 14 2.02 -7.09 3.39
CA GLN A 14 0.59 -6.80 3.51
C GLN A 14 -0.26 -8.03 3.85
N GLY A 15 0.15 -9.22 3.41
CA GLY A 15 -0.55 -10.47 3.71
C GLY A 15 -0.08 -11.18 4.99
N ARG A 16 0.83 -10.60 5.78
CA ARG A 16 1.33 -11.25 7.00
C ARG A 16 0.26 -11.25 8.08
N ASP A 17 0.32 -12.22 8.98
CA ASP A 17 -0.38 -12.14 10.25
C ASP A 17 0.25 -11.05 11.12
N LYS A 18 -0.59 -10.12 11.59
CA LYS A 18 -0.22 -8.97 12.42
C LYS A 18 -0.79 -9.07 13.85
N GLY A 19 -1.23 -10.26 14.27
CA GLY A 19 -1.79 -10.53 15.59
C GLY A 19 -3.31 -10.81 15.58
N LEU A 20 -3.95 -10.83 14.40
CA LEU A 20 -5.39 -11.07 14.22
C LEU A 20 -5.67 -12.14 13.15
N GLY A 21 -4.66 -12.95 12.82
CA GLY A 21 -4.71 -13.87 11.69
C GLY A 21 -4.11 -13.27 10.40
N PRO A 22 -3.97 -14.08 9.34
CA PRO A 22 -3.42 -13.62 8.06
C PRO A 22 -4.19 -12.43 7.50
N ALA A 23 -3.50 -11.30 7.30
CA ALA A 23 -4.13 -10.13 6.72
C ALA A 23 -4.54 -10.37 5.25
N LEU A 24 -5.68 -9.80 4.87
CA LEU A 24 -6.19 -9.90 3.49
C LEU A 24 -5.37 -9.07 2.49
N GLY A 25 -4.59 -8.11 2.99
CA GLY A 25 -3.77 -7.20 2.20
C GLY A 25 -4.61 -6.47 1.14
N PRO A 26 -4.19 -6.44 -0.14
CA PRO A 26 -4.90 -5.71 -1.19
C PRO A 26 -6.27 -6.31 -1.55
N ARG A 27 -6.59 -7.52 -1.05
CA ARG A 27 -7.90 -8.15 -1.26
C ARG A 27 -8.96 -7.64 -0.29
N ALA A 28 -8.57 -6.91 0.77
CA ALA A 28 -9.48 -6.50 1.84
C ALA A 28 -10.77 -5.80 1.35
N PRO A 29 -10.73 -4.84 0.39
CA PRO A 29 -11.96 -4.19 -0.06
C PRO A 29 -12.96 -5.15 -0.71
N ALA A 30 -12.49 -6.08 -1.56
CA ALA A 30 -13.35 -7.04 -2.22
C ALA A 30 -13.96 -8.04 -1.24
N VAL A 31 -13.17 -8.50 -0.27
CA VAL A 31 -13.64 -9.42 0.77
C VAL A 31 -14.66 -8.74 1.69
N LEU A 32 -14.44 -7.48 2.07
CA LEU A 32 -15.39 -6.71 2.87
C LEU A 32 -16.75 -6.57 2.16
N GLN A 33 -16.75 -6.23 0.87
CA GLN A 33 -17.97 -6.10 0.08
C GLN A 33 -18.74 -7.42 -0.02
N ALA A 34 -18.03 -8.52 -0.34
CA ALA A 34 -18.65 -9.84 -0.44
C ALA A 34 -19.23 -10.30 0.91
N ALA A 35 -18.52 -10.08 2.02
CA ALA A 35 -18.96 -10.46 3.35
C ALA A 35 -20.21 -9.69 3.80
N LEU A 36 -20.30 -8.39 3.48
CA LEU A 36 -21.47 -7.56 3.78
C LEU A 36 -22.68 -7.95 2.92
N ALA A 37 -22.47 -8.14 1.61
CA ALA A 37 -23.54 -8.57 0.70
C ALA A 37 -24.12 -9.94 1.11
N ALA A 38 -23.27 -10.88 1.53
CA ALA A 38 -23.71 -12.18 2.04
C ALA A 38 -24.56 -12.10 3.33
N ARG A 39 -24.52 -10.96 4.03
CA ARG A 39 -25.31 -10.66 5.24
C ARG A 39 -26.54 -9.81 4.95
N GLY A 40 -26.91 -9.64 3.67
CA GLY A 40 -28.10 -8.91 3.25
C GLY A 40 -27.93 -7.39 3.14
N PHE A 41 -26.71 -6.85 3.28
CA PHE A 41 -26.47 -5.43 3.09
C PHE A 41 -26.49 -5.05 1.62
N THR A 42 -27.03 -3.87 1.31
CA THR A 42 -26.79 -3.22 0.02
C THR A 42 -25.47 -2.46 0.10
N VAL A 43 -24.50 -2.84 -0.73
CA VAL A 43 -23.14 -2.29 -0.69
C VAL A 43 -22.83 -1.49 -1.95
N ALA A 44 -22.46 -0.23 -1.78
CA ALA A 44 -21.90 0.61 -2.84
C ALA A 44 -20.41 0.85 -2.60
N SER A 45 -19.60 0.90 -3.66
CA SER A 45 -18.18 1.20 -3.54
C SER A 45 -17.64 1.98 -4.73
N ALA A 46 -16.77 2.95 -4.45
CA ALA A 46 -16.08 3.74 -5.46
C ALA A 46 -14.57 3.78 -5.20
N PRO A 47 -13.73 3.94 -6.26
CA PRO A 47 -12.32 4.26 -6.09
C PRO A 47 -12.14 5.60 -5.37
N SER A 48 -11.23 5.64 -4.40
CA SER A 48 -10.90 6.82 -3.60
C SER A 48 -9.40 6.96 -3.40
N ASP A 49 -8.64 6.73 -4.48
CA ASP A 49 -7.17 6.73 -4.48
C ASP A 49 -6.56 7.95 -3.79
N TRP A 50 -5.66 7.69 -2.83
CA TRP A 50 -4.92 8.76 -2.18
C TRP A 50 -3.84 9.30 -3.10
N ARG A 51 -3.78 10.62 -3.24
CA ARG A 51 -2.78 11.33 -4.05
C ARG A 51 -1.87 12.14 -3.14
N ILE A 52 -0.63 11.69 -3.00
CA ILE A 52 0.40 12.40 -2.23
C ILE A 52 1.22 13.24 -3.21
N ALA A 53 0.98 14.56 -3.17
CA ALA A 53 1.59 15.51 -4.09
C ALA A 53 3.09 15.75 -3.79
N PRO A 54 3.89 16.21 -4.76
CA PRO A 54 5.32 16.44 -4.56
C PRO A 54 5.70 17.44 -3.46
N ARG A 55 4.77 18.35 -3.12
CA ARG A 55 4.94 19.30 -2.00
C ARG A 55 4.91 18.62 -0.62
N ALA A 56 4.31 17.43 -0.50
CA ALA A 56 4.23 16.67 0.74
C ALA A 56 5.52 15.85 1.00
N ALA A 57 6.67 16.51 0.96
CA ALA A 57 7.99 15.86 0.96
C ALA A 57 8.22 14.96 2.19
N GLY A 58 7.78 15.39 3.38
CA GLY A 58 7.88 14.59 4.61
C GLY A 58 7.14 13.26 4.49
N MET A 59 5.86 13.29 4.11
CA MET A 59 5.05 12.09 3.92
C MET A 59 5.62 11.16 2.83
N LEU A 60 6.09 11.72 1.71
CA LEU A 60 6.72 10.94 0.65
C LEU A 60 7.99 10.23 1.12
N ALA A 61 8.83 10.93 1.90
CA ALA A 61 10.06 10.35 2.43
C ALA A 61 9.76 9.17 3.37
N GLU A 62 8.77 9.32 4.26
CA GLU A 62 8.34 8.25 5.16
C GLU A 62 7.77 7.06 4.41
N LEU A 63 6.93 7.30 3.39
CA LEU A 63 6.41 6.22 2.54
C LEU A 63 7.55 5.46 1.85
N VAL A 64 8.54 6.17 1.29
CA VAL A 64 9.71 5.55 0.65
C VAL A 64 10.52 4.73 1.64
N ARG A 65 10.84 5.27 2.82
CA ARG A 65 11.62 4.57 3.86
C ARG A 65 10.89 3.32 4.34
N GLY A 66 9.61 3.45 4.72
CA GLY A 66 8.83 2.32 5.22
C GLY A 66 8.67 1.19 4.21
N HIS A 67 8.45 1.51 2.92
CA HIS A 67 8.37 0.48 1.87
C HIS A 67 9.70 -0.23 1.66
N ALA A 68 10.81 0.52 1.64
CA ALA A 68 12.14 -0.07 1.47
C ALA A 68 12.51 -0.97 2.66
N GLU A 69 12.25 -0.52 3.87
CA GLU A 69 12.54 -1.27 5.10
C GLU A 69 11.80 -2.61 5.14
N VAL A 70 10.49 -2.57 4.90
CA VAL A 70 9.65 -3.77 4.84
C VAL A 70 10.10 -4.70 3.71
N ALA A 71 10.37 -4.16 2.52
CA ALA A 71 10.82 -4.97 1.40
C ALA A 71 12.17 -5.63 1.66
N ALA A 72 13.11 -4.92 2.30
CA ALA A 72 14.42 -5.43 2.67
C ALA A 72 14.33 -6.58 3.68
N ARG A 73 13.40 -6.52 4.63
CA ARG A 73 13.11 -7.63 5.54
C ARG A 73 12.57 -8.86 4.81
N ARG A 74 11.71 -8.66 3.81
CA ARG A 74 11.06 -9.77 3.07
C ARG A 74 11.93 -10.37 1.97
N LEU A 75 12.91 -9.63 1.46
CA LEU A 75 13.78 -10.02 0.35
C LEU A 75 15.26 -9.70 0.69
N PRO A 76 15.86 -10.40 1.67
CA PRO A 76 17.22 -10.10 2.15
C PRO A 76 18.26 -10.16 1.03
N LEU A 77 18.13 -11.09 0.08
CA LEU A 77 19.01 -11.20 -1.10
C LEU A 77 18.94 -9.99 -2.06
N ARG A 78 17.97 -9.07 -1.86
CA ARG A 78 17.79 -7.87 -2.68
C ARG A 78 18.06 -6.57 -1.90
N ARG A 79 18.62 -6.65 -0.68
CA ARG A 79 18.83 -5.49 0.20
C ARG A 79 19.58 -4.34 -0.48
N ALA A 80 20.67 -4.64 -1.19
CA ALA A 80 21.47 -3.64 -1.90
C ALA A 80 20.65 -2.91 -2.98
N ALA A 81 19.90 -3.66 -3.81
CA ALA A 81 19.05 -3.08 -4.84
C ALA A 81 17.90 -2.24 -4.25
N ILE A 82 17.33 -2.66 -3.12
CA ILE A 82 16.29 -1.92 -2.39
C ILE A 82 16.87 -0.63 -1.77
N GLY A 83 18.10 -0.67 -1.23
CA GLY A 83 18.78 0.52 -0.73
C GLY A 83 19.07 1.54 -1.83
N ALA A 84 19.54 1.09 -3.00
CA ALA A 84 19.73 1.94 -4.16
C ALA A 84 18.40 2.59 -4.65
N TRP A 85 17.31 1.82 -4.61
CA TRP A 85 15.96 2.33 -4.89
C TRP A 85 15.55 3.42 -3.90
N GLN A 86 15.71 3.17 -2.60
CA GLN A 86 15.37 4.13 -1.55
C GLN A 86 16.13 5.45 -1.74
N ALA A 87 17.45 5.38 -1.94
CA ALA A 87 18.27 6.56 -2.18
C ALA A 87 17.82 7.34 -3.43
N ALA A 88 17.51 6.65 -4.52
CA ALA A 88 17.01 7.28 -5.74
C ALA A 88 15.66 7.99 -5.53
N ARG A 89 14.72 7.37 -4.82
CA ARG A 89 13.40 7.96 -4.53
C ARG A 89 13.50 9.13 -3.56
N LEU A 90 14.35 9.05 -2.52
CA LEU A 90 14.60 10.18 -1.61
C LEU A 90 15.21 11.39 -2.33
N ARG A 91 16.10 11.18 -3.31
CA ARG A 91 16.57 12.29 -4.17
C ARG A 91 15.44 12.91 -4.99
N GLN A 92 14.47 12.12 -5.46
CA GLN A 92 13.30 12.66 -6.17
C GLN A 92 12.37 13.43 -5.23
N VAL A 93 12.23 13.00 -3.98
CA VAL A 93 11.50 13.75 -2.93
C VAL A 93 12.15 15.11 -2.69
N GLY A 94 13.47 15.16 -2.46
CA GLY A 94 14.19 16.42 -2.23
C GLY A 94 14.18 17.39 -3.43
N ARG A 95 13.86 16.89 -4.63
CA ARG A 95 13.69 17.70 -5.85
C ARG A 95 12.21 18.00 -6.17
N HIS A 96 11.27 17.60 -5.32
CA HIS A 96 9.82 17.68 -5.58
C HIS A 96 9.39 17.05 -6.91
N ARG A 97 10.03 15.93 -7.29
CA ARG A 97 9.73 15.17 -8.52
C ARG A 97 9.04 13.83 -8.27
N LEU A 98 8.78 13.48 -7.01
CA LEU A 98 8.05 12.28 -6.63
C LEU A 98 6.61 12.63 -6.27
N ALA A 99 5.65 11.89 -6.81
CA ALA A 99 4.28 11.82 -6.32
C ALA A 99 3.93 10.35 -6.11
N ILE A 100 3.04 10.08 -5.16
CA ILE A 100 2.56 8.72 -4.90
C ILE A 100 1.05 8.68 -5.06
N ARG A 101 0.57 7.63 -5.72
CA ARG A 101 -0.83 7.24 -5.71
C ARG A 101 -0.97 5.91 -4.96
N VAL A 102 -1.78 5.89 -3.90
CA VAL A 102 -2.12 4.66 -3.18
C VAL A 102 -3.54 4.27 -3.57
N GLY A 103 -3.68 3.07 -4.13
CA GLY A 103 -5.00 2.55 -4.50
C GLY A 103 -5.88 2.38 -3.26
N HIS A 104 -7.04 3.01 -3.26
CA HIS A 104 -7.99 2.95 -2.14
C HIS A 104 -9.43 2.88 -2.66
N ARG A 105 -10.33 2.30 -1.86
CA ARG A 105 -11.75 2.22 -2.18
C ARG A 105 -12.57 2.46 -0.94
N ASP A 106 -13.57 3.32 -1.07
CA ASP A 106 -14.56 3.53 -0.03
C ASP A 106 -15.72 2.55 -0.24
N SER A 107 -16.37 2.15 0.84
CA SER A 107 -17.55 1.28 0.82
C SER A 107 -18.63 1.88 1.73
N LEU A 108 -19.84 2.02 1.20
CA LEU A 108 -21.06 2.32 1.95
C LEU A 108 -21.89 1.04 2.03
N ALA A 109 -22.33 0.67 3.22
CA ALA A 109 -23.17 -0.50 3.44
C ALA A 109 -24.43 -0.10 4.19
N LEU A 110 -25.59 -0.33 3.56
CA LEU A 110 -26.89 -0.04 4.14
C LEU A 110 -27.55 -1.36 4.58
N PRO A 111 -28.11 -1.44 5.80
CA PRO A 111 -28.79 -2.64 6.27
C PRO A 111 -30.00 -2.95 5.38
N PRO A 112 -30.45 -4.21 5.33
CA PRO A 112 -31.74 -4.54 4.72
C PRO A 112 -32.86 -3.78 5.44
N ALA A 113 -33.91 -3.45 4.69
CA ALA A 113 -35.12 -2.83 5.23
C ALA A 113 -35.86 -3.79 6.17
#